data_AF-A0A7C5I9X5-F1
#
_entry.id   AF-A0A7C5I9X5-F1
#
_cell.length_a   1.000
_cell.length_b   1.000
_cell.length_c   1.000
_cell.angle_alpha   90.00
_cell.angle_beta   90.00
_cell.angle_gamma   90.00
#
_symmetry.space_group_name_H-M   'P 1'
#
loop_
_entity.id
_entity.type
_entity.pdbx_description
1 polymer ?
#
loop_
_entity_poly.entity_id
_entity_poly.type
_entity_poly.pdbx_seq_one_letter_code
_entity_poly.pdbx_strand_id
1 'polypeptide(L)'
;MISAMNRRGAGALDSGYTLLELAAVIAIVLILSVASVATVQSVRKADISTAAARVAACVRYLYDLAVLNNRPYRLVMDLSSGSYWGELAQDDQRCGGAALLPGEEERKFGLAAGQGAQR
;
A
#
# COMPACT_ATOMS: atom_id res chain seq x y z
N MET A 1 5.42 -83.82 -4.21
CA MET A 1 5.95 -83.37 -2.91
C MET A 1 6.05 -81.84 -2.92
N ILE A 2 5.30 -81.19 -2.02
CA ILE A 2 5.57 -79.92 -1.32
C ILE A 2 5.81 -78.68 -2.22
N SER A 3 4.83 -77.82 -2.50
CA SER A 3 4.12 -76.85 -1.64
C SER A 3 4.99 -75.69 -1.10
N ALA A 4 4.76 -74.51 -1.72
CA ALA A 4 4.78 -73.13 -1.21
C ALA A 4 5.81 -72.68 -0.15
N MET A 5 6.45 -71.53 -0.38
CA MET A 5 5.96 -70.29 0.25
C MET A 5 6.61 -69.01 -0.29
N ASN A 6 5.72 -68.17 -0.83
CA ASN A 6 5.81 -66.72 -0.93
C ASN A 6 5.99 -66.06 0.45
N ARG A 7 6.40 -64.78 0.41
CA ARG A 7 6.50 -63.74 1.46
C ARG A 7 7.92 -63.60 2.02
N ARG A 8 8.52 -62.41 2.02
CA ARG A 8 7.95 -61.16 2.55
C ARG A 8 8.46 -59.93 1.79
N GLY A 9 7.56 -59.23 1.11
CA GLY A 9 7.51 -57.78 1.30
C GLY A 9 6.81 -57.55 2.64
N ALA A 10 7.46 -56.82 3.56
CA ALA A 10 6.84 -56.14 4.70
C ALA A 10 7.94 -55.48 5.53
N GLY A 11 8.03 -54.17 5.41
CA GLY A 11 8.90 -53.33 6.22
C GLY A 11 8.81 -51.88 5.78
N ALA A 12 7.60 -51.39 5.48
CA ALA A 12 7.36 -49.96 5.56
C ALA A 12 7.55 -49.61 7.04
N LEU A 13 8.74 -49.13 7.39
CA LEU A 13 9.03 -48.63 8.72
C LEU A 13 8.18 -47.37 8.88
N ASP A 14 7.06 -47.49 9.56
CA ASP A 14 6.39 -46.35 10.18
C ASP A 14 7.43 -45.68 11.10
N SER A 15 8.06 -44.63 10.57
CA SER A 15 9.20 -43.97 11.17
C SER A 15 8.68 -42.74 11.92
N GLY A 16 8.61 -42.84 13.24
CA GLY A 16 8.31 -41.71 14.11
C GLY A 16 9.47 -40.69 14.10
N TYR A 17 9.13 -39.40 14.06
CA TYR A 17 10.10 -38.32 14.15
C TYR A 17 10.72 -38.23 15.56
N THR A 18 12.02 -37.95 15.64
CA THR A 18 12.68 -37.71 16.93
C THR A 18 12.39 -36.31 17.44
N LEU A 19 12.44 -36.11 18.76
CA LEU A 19 12.29 -34.78 19.37
C LEU A 19 13.38 -33.81 18.89
N LEU A 20 14.59 -34.31 18.65
CA LEU A 20 15.72 -33.50 18.19
C LEU A 20 15.50 -33.00 16.75
N GLU A 21 14.94 -33.84 15.89
CA GLU A 21 14.60 -33.45 14.51
C GLU A 21 13.50 -32.38 14.49
N LEU A 22 12.46 -32.53 15.30
CA LEU A 22 11.42 -31.52 15.42
C LEU A 22 11.98 -30.20 15.95
N ALA A 23 12.87 -30.24 16.95
CA ALA A 23 13.53 -29.05 17.48
C ALA A 23 14.40 -28.36 16.40
N ALA A 24 15.13 -29.13 15.60
CA ALA A 24 15.93 -28.59 14.49
C ALA A 24 15.05 -27.95 13.40
N VAL A 25 13.94 -28.59 13.02
CA VAL A 25 12.98 -28.05 12.04
C VAL A 25 12.37 -26.75 12.55
N ILE A 26 11.93 -26.70 13.81
CA ILE A 26 11.38 -25.47 14.40
C ILE A 26 12.42 -24.36 14.40
N ALA A 27 13.68 -24.64 14.78
CA ALA A 27 14.75 -23.66 14.75
C ALA A 27 14.97 -23.08 13.33
N ILE A 28 14.97 -23.93 12.30
CA ILE A 28 15.10 -23.50 10.90
C ILE A 28 13.91 -22.65 10.49
N VAL A 29 12.68 -23.09 10.80
CA VAL A 29 11.45 -22.35 10.47
C VAL A 29 11.45 -20.96 11.11
N LEU A 30 11.89 -20.83 12.36
CA LEU A 30 11.97 -19.53 13.04
C LEU A 30 12.96 -18.59 12.35
N ILE A 31 14.16 -19.08 11.99
CA ILE A 31 15.17 -18.27 11.28
C ILE A 31 14.61 -17.80 9.92
N LEU A 32 14.02 -18.71 9.15
CA LEU A 32 13.43 -18.39 7.85
C LEU A 32 12.25 -17.41 7.97
N SER A 33 11.45 -17.54 9.03
CA SER A 33 10.31 -16.65 9.29
C SER A 33 10.78 -15.21 9.55
N VAL A 34 11.81 -15.03 10.38
CA VAL A 34 12.37 -13.69 10.66
C VAL A 34 12.93 -13.05 9.40
N ALA A 35 13.71 -13.81 8.61
CA ALA A 35 14.25 -13.32 7.35
C ALA A 35 13.13 -12.91 6.38
N SER A 36 12.09 -13.73 6.25
CA SER A 36 10.94 -13.47 5.37
C SER A 36 10.21 -12.18 5.74
N VAL A 37 9.98 -11.93 7.04
CA VAL A 37 9.31 -10.71 7.51
C VAL A 37 10.14 -9.47 7.18
N ALA A 38 11.44 -9.48 7.45
CA ALA A 38 12.33 -8.36 7.17
C ALA A 38 12.35 -8.00 5.68
N THR A 39 12.41 -9.00 4.79
CA THR A 39 12.37 -8.79 3.33
C THR A 39 11.05 -8.18 2.87
N VAL A 40 9.91 -8.72 3.33
CA VAL A 40 8.59 -8.21 2.95
C VAL A 40 8.37 -6.76 3.42
N GLN A 41 8.83 -6.43 4.63
CA GLN A 41 8.74 -5.06 5.16
C GLN A 41 9.59 -4.07 4.36
N SER A 42 10.79 -4.47 3.94
CA SER A 42 11.68 -3.63 3.14
C SER A 42 11.08 -3.31 1.76
N VAL A 43 10.52 -4.32 1.08
CA VAL A 43 9.86 -4.15 -0.22
C VAL A 43 8.64 -3.23 -0.11
N ARG A 44 7.75 -3.47 0.87
CA ARG A 44 6.57 -2.63 1.09
C ARG A 44 6.93 -1.15 1.34
N LYS A 45 7.98 -0.90 2.12
CA LYS A 45 8.44 0.47 2.39
C LYS A 45 8.99 1.15 1.14
N ALA A 46 9.75 0.40 0.32
CA ALA A 46 10.27 0.89 -0.95
C ALA A 46 9.15 1.23 -1.95
N ASP A 47 8.11 0.40 -2.03
CA ASP A 47 6.95 0.63 -2.89
C ASP A 47 6.20 1.91 -2.51
N ILE A 48 5.93 2.12 -1.21
CA ILE A 48 5.27 3.33 -0.71
C ILE A 48 6.11 4.57 -0.99
N SER A 49 7.41 4.51 -0.74
CA SER A 49 8.31 5.65 -1.00
C SER A 49 8.38 5.98 -2.49
N THR A 50 8.39 4.96 -3.35
CA THR A 50 8.41 5.13 -4.80
C THR A 50 7.11 5.72 -5.31
N ALA A 51 5.96 5.26 -4.80
CA ALA A 51 4.65 5.80 -5.13
C ALA A 51 4.52 7.27 -4.71
N ALA A 52 4.96 7.61 -3.50
CA ALA A 52 4.97 8.99 -3.01
C ALA A 52 5.86 9.90 -3.87
N ALA A 53 7.05 9.43 -4.26
CA ALA A 53 7.93 10.18 -5.15
C ALA A 53 7.31 10.45 -6.53
N ARG A 54 6.54 9.49 -7.08
CA ARG A 54 5.80 9.68 -8.33
C ARG A 54 4.72 10.75 -8.21
N VAL A 55 3.94 10.74 -7.13
CA VAL A 55 2.91 11.77 -6.89
C VAL A 55 3.56 13.16 -6.74
N ALA A 56 4.66 13.26 -5.99
CA ALA A 56 5.39 14.52 -5.85
C ALA A 56 5.90 15.07 -7.19
N ALA A 57 6.43 14.18 -8.05
CA ALA A 57 6.83 14.55 -9.41
C ALA A 57 5.65 15.04 -10.25
N CYS A 58 4.48 14.39 -10.16
CA CYS A 58 3.26 14.83 -10.84
C CYS A 58 2.77 16.19 -10.35
N VAL A 59 2.79 16.45 -9.04
CA VAL A 59 2.43 17.76 -8.49
C VAL A 59 3.36 18.85 -9.02
N ARG A 60 4.67 18.59 -9.07
CA ARG A 60 5.64 19.54 -9.61
C ARG A 60 5.43 19.79 -11.10
N TYR A 61 5.15 18.75 -11.87
CA TYR A 61 4.80 18.88 -13.28
C TYR A 61 3.54 19.72 -13.49
N LEU A 62 2.47 19.48 -12.72
CA LEU A 62 1.24 20.27 -12.80
C LEU A 62 1.45 21.73 -12.38
N TYR A 63 2.33 21.98 -11.42
CA TYR A 63 2.72 23.33 -11.03
C TYR A 63 3.42 24.06 -12.18
N ASP A 64 4.43 23.44 -12.80
CA ASP A 64 5.13 24.02 -13.95
C ASP A 64 4.15 24.29 -15.10
N LEU A 65 3.21 23.36 -15.34
CA LEU A 65 2.17 23.51 -16.34
C LEU A 65 1.18 24.64 -16.00
N ALA A 66 0.87 24.83 -14.71
CA ALA A 66 0.01 25.90 -14.23
C ALA A 66 0.65 27.29 -14.42
N VAL A 67 1.95 27.40 -14.14
CA VAL A 67 2.74 28.61 -14.35
C VAL A 67 2.85 28.93 -15.85
N LEU A 68 3.15 27.94 -16.68
CA LEU A 68 3.31 28.13 -18.13
C LEU A 68 2.00 28.53 -18.84
N ASN A 69 0.87 27.95 -18.44
CA ASN A 69 -0.42 28.23 -19.07
C ASN A 69 -1.21 29.35 -18.36
N ASN A 70 -0.71 29.87 -17.25
CA ASN A 70 -1.42 30.80 -16.37
C ASN A 70 -2.85 30.31 -16.01
N ARG A 71 -2.99 29.00 -15.79
CA ARG A 71 -4.26 28.34 -15.49
C ARG A 71 -4.06 27.34 -14.36
N PRO A 72 -4.94 27.28 -13.36
CA PRO A 72 -4.83 26.28 -12.31
C PRO A 72 -5.09 24.88 -12.88
N TYR A 73 -4.33 23.90 -12.39
CA TYR A 73 -4.53 22.48 -12.65
C TYR A 73 -4.90 21.77 -11.35
N ARG A 74 -5.77 20.77 -11.44
CA ARG A 74 -6.24 19.92 -10.35
C ARG A 74 -5.72 18.51 -10.55
N LEU A 75 -5.14 17.92 -9.51
CA LEU A 75 -4.82 16.49 -9.49
C LEU A 75 -6.04 15.72 -8.98
N VAL A 76 -6.54 14.78 -9.78
CA VAL A 76 -7.61 13.85 -9.40
C VAL A 76 -6.96 12.52 -9.04
N MET A 77 -7.36 11.95 -7.90
CA MET A 77 -6.86 10.67 -7.41
C MET A 77 -8.02 9.74 -7.14
N ASP A 78 -8.04 8.59 -7.81
CA ASP A 78 -8.94 7.50 -7.52
C ASP A 78 -8.19 6.45 -6.69
N LEU A 79 -8.48 6.41 -5.40
CA LEU A 79 -7.87 5.49 -4.46
C LEU A 79 -8.40 4.05 -4.61
N SER A 80 -9.55 3.88 -5.26
CA SER A 80 -10.16 2.56 -5.48
C SER A 80 -9.50 1.85 -6.65
N SER A 81 -9.27 2.59 -7.75
CA SER A 81 -8.57 2.05 -8.93
C SER A 81 -7.05 2.23 -8.88
N GLY A 82 -6.53 3.03 -7.95
CA GLY A 82 -5.10 3.35 -7.84
C GLY A 82 -4.59 4.24 -8.98
N SER A 83 -5.48 4.99 -9.63
CA SER A 83 -5.17 5.85 -10.76
C SER A 83 -5.20 7.34 -10.38
N TYR A 84 -4.43 8.15 -11.08
CA TYR A 84 -4.38 9.60 -10.88
C TYR A 84 -4.06 10.32 -12.18
N TRP A 85 -4.62 11.51 -12.37
CA TRP A 85 -4.41 12.35 -13.54
C TRP A 85 -4.62 13.82 -13.23
N GLY A 86 -4.08 14.69 -14.09
CA GLY A 86 -4.25 16.14 -13.98
C GLY A 86 -5.35 16.64 -14.91
N GLU A 87 -6.22 17.51 -14.40
CA GLU A 87 -7.26 18.20 -15.16
C GLU A 87 -7.07 19.71 -15.04
N LEU A 88 -7.51 20.46 -16.06
CA LEU A 88 -7.61 21.91 -15.95
C LEU A 88 -8.69 22.25 -14.92
N ALA A 89 -8.37 23.10 -13.95
CA ALA A 89 -9.40 23.63 -13.06
C ALA A 89 -10.22 24.67 -13.85
N GLN A 90 -11.45 24.29 -14.20
CA GLN A 90 -12.39 25.14 -14.94
C GLN A 90 -12.83 26.31 -14.06
N ASP A 91 -13.00 27.49 -14.70
CA ASP A 91 -13.35 28.75 -14.04
C ASP A 91 -14.72 28.70 -13.33
N ASP A 92 -15.64 27.86 -13.83
CA ASP A 92 -17.00 27.69 -13.29
C ASP A 92 -17.03 27.04 -11.90
N GLN A 93 -15.91 26.45 -11.46
CA GLN A 93 -15.77 25.87 -10.13
C GLN A 93 -15.05 26.81 -9.14
N ARG A 94 -14.87 28.09 -9.48
CA ARG A 94 -14.31 29.09 -8.56
C ARG A 94 -15.41 29.65 -7.64
N CYS A 95 -15.13 29.59 -6.34
CA CYS A 95 -15.94 30.13 -5.24
C CYS A 95 -17.22 29.35 -4.92
N GLY A 96 -17.09 28.13 -4.39
CA GLY A 96 -18.24 27.37 -3.89
C GLY A 96 -17.99 25.95 -3.37
N GLY A 97 -16.99 25.75 -2.51
CA GLY A 97 -17.19 24.81 -1.39
C GLY A 97 -16.65 23.36 -1.43
N ALA A 98 -15.81 22.90 -2.37
CA ALA A 98 -15.35 21.49 -2.26
C ALA A 98 -13.97 21.07 -2.80
N ALA A 99 -13.23 21.90 -3.55
CA ALA A 99 -12.08 21.36 -4.33
C ALA A 99 -10.72 22.05 -4.14
N LEU A 100 -10.62 23.07 -3.28
CA LEU A 100 -9.35 23.54 -2.76
C LEU A 100 -9.41 23.35 -1.25
N LEU A 101 -8.48 22.57 -0.71
CA LEU A 101 -8.32 22.49 0.74
C LEU A 101 -8.13 23.93 1.25
N PRO A 102 -8.91 24.38 2.24
CA PRO A 102 -8.78 25.73 2.78
C PRO A 102 -7.31 25.96 3.17
N GLY A 103 -6.80 27.12 2.79
CA GLY A 103 -5.44 27.54 3.16
C GLY A 103 -5.25 27.44 4.68
N GLU A 104 -4.01 27.33 5.15
CA GLU A 104 -3.72 27.24 6.58
C GLU A 104 -4.28 28.43 7.37
N GLU A 105 -4.37 29.61 6.73
CA GLU A 105 -5.03 30.80 7.26
C GLU A 105 -6.55 30.62 7.37
N GLU A 106 -7.22 30.09 6.35
CA GLU A 106 -8.67 29.80 6.41
C GLU A 106 -9.00 28.70 7.43
N ARG A 107 -8.10 27.75 7.70
CA ARG A 107 -8.27 26.76 8.79
C ARG A 107 -8.18 27.37 10.19
N LYS A 108 -7.36 28.41 10.37
CA LYS A 108 -7.26 29.12 11.66
C LYS A 108 -8.39 30.12 11.89
N PHE A 109 -8.91 30.73 10.83
CA PHE A 109 -9.88 31.83 10.94
C PHE A 109 -11.33 31.47 10.49
N GLY A 110 -11.55 30.35 9.80
CA GLY A 110 -12.82 30.02 9.14
C GLY A 110 -13.91 29.35 9.99
N LEU A 111 -13.63 28.91 11.22
CA LEU A 111 -14.68 28.35 12.10
C LEU A 111 -15.50 29.42 12.85
N ALA A 112 -15.11 30.70 12.80
CA ALA A 112 -15.78 31.78 13.52
C ALA A 112 -16.87 32.51 12.70
N ALA A 113 -16.97 32.29 11.39
CA ALA A 113 -17.83 33.09 10.49
C ALA A 113 -19.16 32.40 10.10
N GLY A 114 -19.55 31.32 10.79
CA GLY A 114 -20.77 30.55 10.48
C GLY A 114 -22.00 30.84 11.34
N GLN A 115 -21.90 31.69 12.37
CA GLN A 115 -23.01 32.00 13.28
C GLN A 115 -23.28 33.50 13.30
N GLY A 116 -24.00 34.02 12.29
CA GLY A 116 -24.34 35.43 12.27
C GLY A 116 -25.08 35.93 11.05
N ALA A 117 -26.00 35.15 10.47
CA ALA A 117 -26.87 35.66 9.41
C ALA A 117 -28.17 34.83 9.27
N GLN A 118 -28.99 34.83 10.32
CA GLN A 118 -30.44 34.65 10.16
C GLN A 118 -31.12 35.86 10.81
N ARG A 119 -31.57 36.78 9.96
CA ARG A 119 -32.62 37.75 10.25
C ARG A 119 -33.57 37.76 9.06
#